data_AF-U6DXC4-F1
#
_entry.id   AF-U6DXC4-F1
#
_cell.length_a   1.000
_cell.length_b   1.000
_cell.length_c   1.000
_cell.angle_alpha   90.00
_cell.angle_beta   90.00
_cell.angle_gamma   90.00
#
_symmetry.space_group_name_H-M   'P 1'
#
loop_
_entity.id
_entity.type
_entity.pdbx_description
1 polymer ?
#
loop_
_entity_poly.entity_id
_entity_poly.type
_entity_poly.pdbx_seq_one_letter_code
_entity_poly.pdbx_strand_id
1 'polypeptide(L)' 'MRLGTCFLGLLALFVTGKCSYSPEPDQQRTLPPGWVSLGRVDSEEDLSLTFALRQQNVKRLSELVQAVSDPGSPHY' A
#
# COMPACT_ATOMS: atom_id res chain seq x y z
N MET A 1 -41.21 -23.17 5.19
CA MET A 1 -39.75 -23.17 4.90
C MET A 1 -39.35 -21.80 4.32
N ARG A 2 -39.18 -20.76 5.16
CA ARG A 2 -38.86 -19.38 4.72
C ARG A 2 -37.83 -18.65 5.60
N LEU A 3 -37.24 -19.36 6.58
CA LEU A 3 -36.28 -18.78 7.53
C LEU A 3 -34.81 -18.93 7.05
N GLY A 4 -34.51 -19.96 6.26
CA GLY A 4 -33.15 -20.22 5.77
C GLY A 4 -32.65 -19.27 4.68
N THR A 5 -33.55 -18.69 3.87
CA THR A 5 -33.17 -17.78 2.77
C THR A 5 -32.87 -16.36 3.25
N CYS A 6 -33.48 -15.91 4.35
CA CYS A 6 -33.17 -14.60 4.95
C CYS A 6 -31.79 -14.59 5.62
N PHE A 7 -31.40 -15.70 6.25
CA PHE A 7 -30.08 -15.84 6.89
C PHE A 7 -28.93 -15.82 5.88
N LEU A 8 -29.11 -16.48 4.73
CA LEU A 8 -28.13 -16.48 3.63
C LEU A 8 -27.99 -15.10 2.97
N GLY A 9 -29.09 -14.36 2.80
CA GLY A 9 -29.06 -12.99 2.27
C GLY A 9 -28.35 -12.00 3.18
N LEU A 10 -28.56 -12.11 4.50
CA LEU A 10 -27.86 -11.29 5.50
C LEU A 10 -26.35 -11.60 5.54
N LEU A 11 -25.95 -12.88 5.46
CA LEU A 11 -24.54 -13.27 5.44
C LEU A 11 -23.79 -12.70 4.21
N ALA A 12 -24.44 -12.70 3.03
CA ALA A 12 -23.86 -12.16 1.81
C ALA A 12 -23.64 -10.63 1.89
N LEU A 13 -24.55 -9.88 2.51
CA LEU A 13 -24.39 -8.44 2.74
C LEU A 13 -23.21 -8.13 3.68
N PHE A 14 -22.99 -8.94 4.72
CA PHE A 14 -21.84 -8.74 5.63
C PHE A 14 -20.47 -8.99 4.99
N VAL A 15 -20.38 -9.87 3.97
CA VAL A 15 -19.12 -10.18 3.28
C VAL A 15 -18.69 -9.04 2.33
N THR A 16 -19.64 -8.29 1.76
CA THR A 16 -19.32 -7.23 0.78
C THR A 16 -18.72 -5.96 1.40
N GLY A 17 -18.82 -5.76 2.72
CA GLY A 17 -18.42 -4.52 3.40
C GLY A 17 -16.97 -4.43 3.90
N LYS A 18 -16.15 -5.49 3.77
CA LYS A 18 -14.82 -5.56 4.42
C LYS A 18 -13.62 -5.67 3.46
N CYS A 19 -13.75 -5.27 2.20
CA CYS A 19 -12.69 -5.40 1.20
C CYS A 19 -12.19 -4.07 0.64
N SER A 20 -11.91 -3.08 1.49
CA SER A 20 -11.14 -1.89 1.08
C SER A 20 -9.82 -1.86 1.84
N TYR A 21 -8.75 -2.33 1.19
CA TYR A 21 -7.38 -2.21 1.68
C TYR A 21 -6.73 -0.99 1.02
N SER A 22 -6.32 -0.02 1.83
CA SER A 22 -5.45 1.08 1.38
C SER A 22 -4.02 0.75 1.82
N PRO A 23 -3.04 0.63 0.89
CA PRO A 23 -1.66 0.34 1.26
C PRO A 23 -0.99 1.49 2.01
N GLU A 24 -1.49 2.71 1.84
CA GLU A 24 -0.90 3.94 2.39
C GLU A 24 -1.99 4.82 3.06
N PRO A 25 -2.61 4.36 4.17
CA PRO A 25 -3.64 5.13 4.88
C PRO A 25 -3.06 6.33 5.64
N ASP A 26 -1.77 6.30 5.94
CA ASP A 26 -0.99 7.28 6.69
C ASP A 26 -0.26 8.29 5.80
N GLN A 27 -0.26 8.07 4.48
CA GLN A 27 0.33 9.01 3.54
C GLN A 27 -0.42 10.34 3.56
N GLN A 28 0.28 11.41 3.90
CA GLN A 28 -0.27 12.76 3.87
C GLN A 28 -0.51 13.20 2.42
N ARG A 29 -1.74 13.62 2.12
CA ARG A 29 -2.18 14.07 0.77
C ARG A 29 -2.58 15.54 0.73
N THR A 30 -2.23 16.30 1.76
CA THR A 30 -2.47 17.75 1.81
C THR A 30 -1.58 18.48 0.82
N LEU A 31 -2.16 19.45 0.11
CA LEU A 31 -1.41 20.27 -0.85
C LEU A 31 -0.35 21.11 -0.09
N PRO A 32 0.95 21.05 -0.46
CA PRO A 32 1.98 21.83 0.23
C PRO A 32 1.78 23.35 0.04
N PRO A 33 2.30 24.19 0.95
CA PRO A 33 2.20 25.64 0.82
C PRO A 33 2.82 26.14 -0.49
N GLY A 34 2.16 27.11 -1.13
CA GLY A 34 2.60 27.68 -2.42
C GLY A 34 2.22 26.87 -3.65
N TRP A 35 1.61 25.69 -3.49
CA TRP A 35 1.09 24.89 -4.60
C TRP A 35 -0.38 25.21 -4.89
N VAL A 36 -0.76 25.11 -6.16
CA VAL A 36 -2.14 25.32 -6.63
C VAL A 36 -2.53 24.16 -7.56
N SER A 37 -3.75 23.65 -7.42
CA SER A 37 -4.31 22.67 -8.36
C SER A 37 -4.77 23.39 -9.64
N LEU A 38 -4.29 22.94 -10.80
CA LEU A 38 -4.60 23.54 -12.09
C LEU A 38 -5.82 22.92 -12.80
N GLY A 39 -6.36 21.83 -12.27
CA GLY A 39 -7.49 21.11 -12.86
C GLY A 39 -7.33 19.60 -12.80
N ARG A 40 -8.22 18.91 -13.51
CA ARG A 40 -8.23 17.46 -13.61
C ARG A 40 -7.40 17.01 -14.82
N VAL A 41 -6.60 15.97 -14.64
CA VAL A 41 -5.88 15.27 -15.73
C VAL A 41 -6.89 14.67 -16.70
N ASP A 42 -6.58 14.68 -18.00
CA ASP A 42 -7.44 14.07 -19.01
C ASP A 42 -7.51 12.53 -18.83
N SER A 43 -8.56 11.89 -19.33
CA SER A 43 -8.71 10.44 -19.22
C SER A 43 -7.81 9.68 -20.22
N GLU A 44 -7.45 10.32 -21.33
CA GLU A 44 -6.60 9.74 -22.37
C GLU A 44 -5.11 10.12 -22.20
N GLU A 45 -4.77 10.81 -21.11
CA GLU A 45 -3.39 11.22 -20.85
C GLU A 45 -2.56 10.04 -20.29
N ASP A 46 -1.45 9.74 -20.95
CA ASP A 46 -0.54 8.69 -20.52
C ASP A 46 0.24 9.11 -19.26
N LEU A 47 0.15 8.30 -18.21
CA LEU A 47 0.89 8.47 -16.97
C LEU A 47 1.86 7.31 -16.74
N SER A 48 3.07 7.62 -16.29
CA SER A 48 4.02 6.61 -15.86
C SER A 48 3.92 6.38 -14.36
N LEU A 49 3.61 5.15 -13.95
CA LEU A 49 3.49 4.76 -12.55
C LEU A 49 4.61 3.78 -12.17
N THR A 50 5.20 3.99 -10.99
CA THR A 50 6.17 3.06 -10.42
C THR A 50 5.48 2.18 -9.38
N PHE A 51 5.56 0.86 -9.57
CA PHE A 51 5.03 -0.12 -8.62
C PHE A 51 6.15 -0.71 -7.78
N ALA A 52 6.17 -0.39 -6.49
CA ALA A 52 7.10 -0.97 -5.53
C ALA A 52 6.66 -2.40 -5.16
N LEU A 53 7.34 -3.41 -5.69
CA LEU A 53 7.03 -4.82 -5.43
C LEU A 53 7.63 -5.30 -4.10
N ARG A 54 7.00 -6.32 -3.52
CA ARG A 54 7.47 -6.96 -2.29
C ARG A 54 8.85 -7.58 -2.49
N GLN A 55 9.79 -7.21 -1.63
CA GLN A 55 11.16 -7.73 -1.62
C GLN A 55 11.30 -8.96 -0.70
N GLN A 56 12.39 -9.70 -0.87
CA GLN A 56 12.75 -10.86 -0.05
C GLN A 56 14.05 -10.61 0.72
N ASN A 57 14.31 -11.38 1.77
CA ASN A 57 15.56 -11.35 2.54
C ASN A 57 15.96 -9.99 3.14
N VAL A 58 15.00 -9.09 3.34
CA VAL A 58 15.26 -7.72 3.84
C VAL A 58 16.01 -7.72 5.18
N LYS A 59 15.69 -8.67 6.08
CA LYS A 59 16.41 -8.83 7.35
C LYS A 59 17.88 -9.21 7.13
N ARG A 60 18.16 -10.17 6.23
CA ARG A 60 19.53 -10.57 5.91
C ARG A 60 20.30 -9.44 5.24
N LEU A 61 19.62 -8.67 4.38
CA LEU A 61 20.20 -7.48 3.78
C LEU A 61 20.60 -6.46 4.84
N SER A 62 19.76 -6.20 5.86
CA SER A 62 20.14 -5.30 6.96
C SER A 62 21.34 -5.79 7.77
N GLU A 63 21.45 -7.11 8.01
CA GLU A 63 22.62 -7.69 8.69
C GLU A 63 23.90 -7.49 7.87
N LEU A 64 23.82 -7.67 6.55
CA LEU A 64 24.95 -7.43 5.65
C LEU A 64 25.35 -5.96 5.63
N VAL A 65 24.38 -5.04 5.50
CA VAL A 65 24.64 -3.59 5.54
C VAL A 65 25.36 -3.22 6.83
N GLN A 66 24.94 -3.76 7.99
CA GLN A 66 25.62 -3.53 9.25
C GLN A 66 27.06 -4.08 9.23
N ALA A 67 27.24 -5.31 8.75
CA ALA A 67 28.55 -5.97 8.74
C ALA A 67 29.57 -5.27 7.82
N VAL A 68 29.14 -4.66 6.71
CA VAL A 68 30.02 -3.97 5.75
C VAL A 68 30.16 -2.47 6.00
N SER A 69 29.41 -1.90 6.95
CA SER A 69 29.48 -0.48 7.30
C SER A 69 30.14 -0.21 8.65
N ASP A 70 30.25 -1.22 9.51
CA ASP A 70 30.97 -1.12 10.78
C ASP A 70 32.49 -1.24 10.56
N PRO A 71 33.29 -0.20 10.81
CA PRO A 71 34.75 -0.26 10.63
C PRO A 71 35.45 -1.21 11.61
N GLY A 72 34.78 -1.63 12.69
CA GLY A 72 35.27 -2.68 13.60
C GLY A 72 34.98 -4.10 13.12
N SER A 73 34.17 -4.24 12.06
CA SER A 73 33.82 -5.54 11.48
C SER A 73 34.96 -6.08 10.62
N PRO A 74 35.22 -7.40 10.64
CA PRO A 74 36.12 -8.05 9.69
C PRO A 74 35.68 -7.95 8.22
N HIS A 75 34.47 -7.45 7.97
CA HIS A 75 33.83 -7.38 6.65
C HIS A 75 33.61 -5.94 6.14
N TYR A 76 34.24 -4.95 6.76
CA TYR A 76 34.24 -3.56 6.30
C TYR A 76 34.85 -3.41 4.89
#